data_AF-A0A660LY13-F1
#
_entry.id   AF-A0A660LY13-F1
#
_cell.length_a   1.000
_cell.length_b   1.000
_cell.length_c   1.000
_cell.angle_alpha   90.00
_cell.angle_beta   90.00
_cell.angle_gamma   90.00
#
_symmetry.space_group_name_H-M   'P 1'
#
loop_
_entity.id
_entity.type
_entity.pdbx_description
1 polymer ?
#
loop_
_entity_poly.entity_id
_entity_poly.type
_entity_poly.pdbx_seq_one_letter_code
_entity_poly.pdbx_strand_id
1 'polypeptide(L)'
;MRTSESVFLAGSKQGLSHLTPPLKGFGDPDVRNSQYVFSGADGGSVDEQFYGVRQIPLSFFVLVEHDGKLAEMHAEMAKIARTIKIRDKLRVQLFTPTGRVYQTITKLTQPLDPKIEWPLIADYDIELVAGDPRMYDYTDGAAQRVTLERPRDGGLLWSPTGLLWERDGLHWVAGGGVNHAINDGNTYVWPTITITGKVTNPTVSNQTTGEMLALNISTTPRRLLAPRHRGFCQRG
;
A
#
# COMPACT_ATOMS: atom_id res chain seq x y z
N MET A 1 22.10 -6.38 -4.86
CA MET A 1 20.79 -6.52 -5.53
C MET A 1 20.00 -7.61 -4.81
N ARG A 2 18.95 -7.29 -4.06
CA ARG A 2 17.99 -8.31 -3.60
C ARG A 2 17.06 -8.58 -4.77
N THR A 3 17.24 -9.71 -5.46
CA THR A 3 16.21 -10.25 -6.35
C THR A 3 14.97 -10.48 -5.50
N SER A 4 13.85 -9.87 -5.87
CA SER A 4 12.56 -10.09 -5.22
C SER A 4 12.07 -11.48 -5.59
N GLU A 5 12.55 -12.50 -4.87
CA GLU A 5 11.99 -13.85 -4.97
C GLU A 5 10.58 -13.82 -4.36
N SER A 6 9.63 -14.46 -5.06
CA SER A 6 8.27 -14.65 -4.59
C SER A 6 7.91 -16.13 -4.61
N VAL A 7 7.10 -16.54 -3.65
CA VAL A 7 6.50 -17.88 -3.59
C VAL A 7 5.01 -17.71 -3.83
N PHE A 8 4.50 -18.39 -4.85
CA PHE A 8 3.08 -18.45 -5.15
C PHE A 8 2.51 -19.70 -4.51
N LEU A 9 1.55 -19.53 -3.61
CA LEU A 9 0.82 -20.63 -2.98
C LEU A 9 -0.58 -20.65 -3.61
N ALA A 10 -0.82 -21.61 -4.50
CA ALA A 10 -2.11 -21.75 -5.18
C ALA A 10 -3.01 -22.74 -4.43
N GLY A 11 -4.31 -22.47 -4.41
CA GLY A 11 -5.33 -23.44 -3.96
C GLY A 11 -5.66 -24.51 -5.02
N SER A 12 -5.10 -24.40 -6.23
CA SER A 12 -5.23 -25.39 -7.31
C SER A 12 -3.93 -26.21 -7.44
N LYS A 13 -3.99 -27.37 -8.11
CA LYS A 13 -2.83 -28.24 -8.41
C LYS A 13 -1.82 -27.61 -9.40
N GLN A 14 -1.84 -26.30 -9.61
CA GLN A 14 -0.91 -25.63 -10.52
C GLN A 14 0.36 -25.24 -9.77
N GLY A 15 1.48 -25.88 -10.11
CA GLY A 15 2.76 -25.74 -9.43
C GLY A 15 3.02 -26.84 -8.40
N LEU A 16 4.17 -26.79 -7.74
CA LEU A 16 4.56 -27.78 -6.73
C LEU A 16 4.09 -27.41 -5.32
N SER A 17 3.81 -26.13 -5.06
CA SER A 17 3.40 -25.62 -3.75
C SER A 17 1.91 -25.39 -3.70
N HIS A 18 1.23 -26.05 -2.77
CA HIS A 18 -0.22 -26.01 -2.62
C HIS A 18 -0.59 -25.48 -1.25
N LEU A 19 -1.53 -24.54 -1.23
CA LEU A 19 -2.09 -23.99 0.00
C LEU A 19 -3.18 -24.92 0.54
N THR A 20 -3.16 -25.17 1.85
CA THR A 20 -4.19 -25.97 2.54
C THR A 20 -5.30 -25.04 3.07
N PRO A 21 -6.54 -25.11 2.55
CA PRO A 21 -7.67 -24.39 3.13
C PRO A 21 -8.05 -24.98 4.49
N PRO A 22 -8.69 -24.21 5.39
CA PRO A 22 -9.14 -22.84 5.20
C PRO A 22 -8.06 -21.80 5.50
N LEU A 23 -8.10 -20.68 4.76
CA LEU A 23 -7.30 -19.50 5.08
C LEU A 23 -7.91 -18.73 6.26
N LYS A 24 -7.08 -18.35 7.23
CA LYS A 24 -7.45 -17.51 8.38
C LYS A 24 -6.60 -16.25 8.42
N GLY A 25 -7.03 -15.26 9.20
CA GLY A 25 -6.28 -14.01 9.37
C GLY A 25 -6.48 -12.97 8.26
N PHE A 26 -7.44 -13.18 7.35
CA PHE A 26 -7.81 -12.21 6.29
C PHE A 26 -9.12 -11.45 6.58
N GLY A 27 -9.81 -11.75 7.68
CA GLY A 27 -11.01 -11.04 8.13
C GLY A 27 -10.70 -9.82 9.00
N ASP A 28 -11.58 -9.48 9.92
CA ASP A 28 -11.29 -8.44 10.91
C ASP A 28 -10.15 -8.88 11.86
N PRO A 29 -9.26 -7.95 12.24
CA PRO A 29 -8.19 -8.23 13.19
C PRO A 29 -8.75 -8.32 14.62
N ASP A 30 -8.03 -9.04 15.48
CA ASP A 30 -8.44 -9.20 16.88
C ASP A 30 -8.57 -7.85 17.60
N VAL A 31 -9.60 -7.72 18.43
CA VAL A 31 -9.83 -6.53 19.25
C VAL A 31 -9.23 -6.72 20.63
N ARG A 32 -8.39 -5.78 21.04
CA ARG A 32 -7.87 -5.64 22.39
C ARG A 32 -8.69 -4.58 23.12
N ASN A 33 -9.33 -4.97 24.20
CA ASN A 33 -10.08 -4.06 25.06
C ASN A 33 -9.59 -4.18 26.52
N SER A 34 -9.84 -3.12 27.28
CA SER A 34 -9.78 -3.18 28.74
C SER A 34 -11.21 -3.13 29.25
N GLN A 35 -11.57 -4.04 30.16
CA GLN A 35 -12.90 -4.09 30.74
C GLN A 35 -12.81 -4.13 32.26
N TYR A 36 -13.72 -3.40 32.90
CA TYR A 36 -13.88 -3.35 34.34
C TYR A 36 -15.29 -3.81 34.70
N VAL A 37 -15.40 -4.83 35.54
CA VAL A 37 -16.69 -5.33 36.03
C VAL A 37 -17.02 -4.63 37.33
N PHE A 38 -18.26 -4.15 37.47
CA PHE A 38 -18.68 -3.48 38.69
C PHE A 38 -18.88 -4.52 39.82
N SER A 39 -18.36 -4.23 41.01
CA SER A 39 -18.55 -5.10 42.17
C SER A 39 -19.90 -4.83 42.82
N GLY A 40 -20.76 -5.84 42.92
CA GLY A 40 -22.05 -5.76 43.61
C GLY A 40 -23.19 -5.10 42.81
N ALA A 41 -23.00 -4.88 41.51
CA ALA A 41 -24.02 -4.39 40.59
C ALA A 41 -23.92 -5.14 39.25
N ASP A 42 -25.02 -5.19 38.51
CA ASP A 42 -25.03 -5.78 37.17
C ASP A 42 -24.23 -4.92 36.18
N GLY A 43 -23.39 -5.57 35.37
CA GLY A 43 -22.68 -4.94 34.25
C GLY A 43 -21.22 -4.57 34.51
N GLY A 44 -20.68 -3.75 33.60
CA GLY A 44 -19.29 -3.31 33.60
C GLY A 44 -19.04 -2.19 32.58
N SER A 45 -17.84 -1.62 32.62
CA SER A 45 -17.37 -0.63 31.67
C SER A 45 -16.37 -1.28 30.71
N VAL A 46 -16.46 -0.93 29.43
CA VAL A 46 -15.47 -1.27 28.41
C VAL A 46 -14.80 0.03 28.00
N ASP A 47 -13.48 0.07 28.17
CA ASP A 47 -12.65 1.22 27.83
C ASP A 47 -12.31 1.22 26.33
N GLU A 48 -11.36 2.05 25.92
CA GLU A 48 -10.86 2.11 24.56
C GLU A 48 -10.52 0.73 23.98
N GLN A 49 -10.93 0.53 22.72
CA GLN A 49 -10.68 -0.69 21.97
C GLN A 49 -9.65 -0.42 20.89
N PHE A 50 -8.61 -1.25 20.86
CA PHE A 50 -7.54 -1.18 19.87
C PHE A 50 -7.46 -2.47 19.09
N TYR A 51 -7.10 -2.39 17.82
CA TYR A 51 -6.78 -3.59 17.07
C TYR A 51 -5.44 -4.18 17.54
N GLY A 52 -5.42 -5.49 17.77
CA GLY A 52 -4.21 -6.27 18.01
C GLY A 52 -3.36 -6.42 16.75
N VAL A 53 -2.26 -7.15 16.87
CA VAL A 53 -1.50 -7.57 15.68
C VAL A 53 -2.31 -8.59 14.89
N ARG A 54 -2.16 -8.59 13.56
CA ARG A 54 -2.86 -9.56 12.71
C ARG A 54 -2.02 -10.83 12.58
N GLN A 55 -2.58 -11.94 13.01
CA GLN A 55 -1.98 -13.27 12.83
C GLN A 55 -2.58 -13.94 11.60
N ILE A 56 -1.72 -14.46 10.73
CA ILE A 56 -2.08 -15.17 9.50
C ILE A 56 -1.38 -16.54 9.56
N PRO A 57 -2.03 -17.55 10.16
CA PRO A 57 -1.53 -18.91 10.10
C PRO A 57 -1.70 -19.44 8.67
N LEU A 58 -0.65 -20.00 8.11
CA LEU A 58 -0.64 -20.61 6.78
C LEU A 58 -0.11 -22.04 6.90
N SER A 59 -0.92 -22.98 6.42
CA SER A 59 -0.49 -24.35 6.18
C SER A 59 -0.43 -24.57 4.67
N PHE A 60 0.70 -25.04 4.17
CA PHE A 60 0.89 -25.36 2.76
C PHE A 60 1.87 -26.52 2.62
N PHE A 61 1.80 -27.22 1.51
CA PHE A 61 2.65 -28.38 1.26
C PHE A 61 3.29 -28.30 -0.11
N VAL A 62 4.47 -28.90 -0.24
CA VAL A 62 5.14 -29.12 -1.52
C VAL A 62 4.99 -30.59 -1.88
N LEU A 63 4.35 -30.87 -3.02
CA LEU A 63 4.13 -32.22 -3.53
C LEU A 63 4.78 -32.39 -4.90
N VAL A 64 5.38 -33.55 -5.13
CA VAL A 64 5.86 -33.99 -6.44
C VAL A 64 5.18 -35.31 -6.81
N GLU A 65 4.54 -35.36 -7.98
CA GLU A 65 3.69 -36.51 -8.35
C GLU A 65 4.48 -37.79 -8.71
N HIS A 66 5.77 -37.72 -9.10
CA HIS A 66 6.56 -38.88 -9.57
C HIS A 66 8.01 -38.90 -9.03
N ASP A 67 8.54 -40.12 -8.79
CA ASP A 67 9.88 -40.43 -8.24
C ASP A 67 11.11 -39.94 -9.06
N GLY A 68 10.91 -39.21 -10.15
CA GLY A 68 12.00 -38.62 -10.97
C GLY A 68 12.26 -37.13 -10.70
N LYS A 69 11.47 -36.48 -9.84
CA LYS A 69 11.43 -35.01 -9.70
C LYS A 69 11.84 -34.51 -8.30
N LEU A 70 12.57 -35.33 -7.55
CA LEU A 70 13.09 -34.96 -6.22
C LEU A 70 13.96 -33.68 -6.26
N ALA A 71 14.72 -33.49 -7.33
CA ALA A 71 15.51 -32.28 -7.53
C ALA A 71 14.63 -31.01 -7.65
N GLU A 72 13.45 -31.13 -8.26
CA GLU A 72 12.48 -30.03 -8.35
C GLU A 72 11.88 -29.71 -6.97
N MET A 73 11.57 -30.73 -6.17
CA MET A 73 11.12 -30.56 -4.78
C MET A 73 12.17 -29.81 -3.96
N HIS A 74 13.42 -30.28 -3.97
CA HIS A 74 14.52 -29.65 -3.24
C HIS A 74 14.77 -28.21 -3.71
N ALA A 75 14.65 -27.93 -5.01
CA ALA A 75 14.78 -26.59 -5.54
C ALA A 75 13.66 -25.65 -5.03
N GLU A 76 12.41 -26.12 -4.99
CA GLU A 76 11.28 -25.34 -4.48
C GLU A 76 11.38 -25.14 -2.96
N MET A 77 11.73 -26.17 -2.19
CA MET A 77 12.00 -26.06 -0.75
C MET A 77 13.12 -25.05 -0.47
N ALA A 78 14.21 -25.09 -1.24
CA ALA A 78 15.30 -24.14 -1.11
C ALA A 78 14.86 -22.71 -1.47
N LYS A 79 13.96 -22.54 -2.45
CA LYS A 79 13.37 -21.24 -2.79
C LYS A 79 12.45 -20.72 -1.68
N ILE A 80 11.63 -21.58 -1.07
CA ILE A 80 10.80 -21.25 0.09
C ILE A 80 11.69 -20.78 1.25
N ALA A 81 12.71 -21.55 1.60
CA ALA A 81 13.67 -21.18 2.65
C ALA A 81 14.46 -19.91 2.34
N ARG A 82 14.69 -19.59 1.06
CA ARG A 82 15.33 -18.32 0.66
C ARG A 82 14.39 -17.11 0.72
N THR A 83 13.11 -17.31 0.40
CA THR A 83 12.11 -16.24 0.31
C THR A 83 11.51 -15.92 1.67
N ILE A 84 11.08 -16.95 2.40
CA ILE A 84 10.43 -16.85 3.70
C ILE A 84 11.52 -17.00 4.75
N LYS A 85 11.99 -15.89 5.32
CA LYS A 85 13.06 -15.88 6.32
C LYS A 85 12.64 -15.11 7.55
N ILE A 86 13.11 -15.57 8.71
CA ILE A 86 13.01 -14.81 9.94
C ILE A 86 13.73 -13.45 9.78
N ARG A 87 13.21 -12.41 10.44
CA ARG A 87 13.68 -11.01 10.42
C ARG A 87 13.39 -10.23 9.13
N ASP A 88 13.18 -10.88 8.00
CA ASP A 88 12.77 -10.20 6.77
C ASP A 88 11.29 -9.79 6.80
N LYS A 89 10.99 -8.65 6.17
CA LYS A 89 9.61 -8.22 5.95
C LYS A 89 9.07 -8.95 4.73
N LEU A 90 7.99 -9.69 4.90
CA LEU A 90 7.30 -10.42 3.84
C LEU A 90 6.08 -9.62 3.40
N ARG A 91 5.88 -9.56 2.08
CA ARG A 91 4.68 -8.97 1.49
C ARG A 91 3.72 -10.10 1.15
N VAL A 92 2.60 -10.17 1.86
CA VAL A 92 1.56 -11.17 1.61
C VAL A 92 0.50 -10.53 0.74
N GLN A 93 0.14 -11.19 -0.36
CA GLN A 93 -0.94 -10.80 -1.26
C GLN A 93 -2.00 -11.90 -1.30
N LEU A 94 -3.24 -11.52 -1.04
CA LEU A 94 -4.41 -12.38 -1.21
C LEU A 94 -5.07 -12.01 -2.53
N PHE A 95 -5.15 -12.99 -3.44
CA PHE A 95 -5.92 -12.89 -4.67
C PHE A 95 -7.30 -13.48 -4.43
N THR A 96 -8.34 -12.65 -4.48
CA THR A 96 -9.71 -13.13 -4.31
C THR A 96 -10.28 -13.65 -5.63
N PRO A 97 -11.28 -14.55 -5.60
CA PRO A 97 -11.97 -15.00 -6.82
C PRO A 97 -12.62 -13.87 -7.62
N THR A 98 -12.92 -12.73 -6.96
CA THR A 98 -13.47 -11.53 -7.60
C THR A 98 -12.42 -10.68 -8.33
N GLY A 99 -11.15 -11.08 -8.32
CA GLY A 99 -10.05 -10.35 -8.96
C GLY A 99 -9.49 -9.21 -8.12
N ARG A 100 -9.96 -9.02 -6.88
CA ARG A 100 -9.37 -8.04 -5.96
C ARG A 100 -8.09 -8.60 -5.34
N VAL A 101 -7.15 -7.70 -5.08
CA VAL A 101 -5.87 -8.05 -4.45
C VAL A 101 -5.74 -7.26 -3.17
N TYR A 102 -5.64 -7.96 -2.04
CA TYR A 102 -5.37 -7.34 -0.75
C TYR A 102 -3.96 -7.64 -0.30
N GLN A 103 -3.30 -6.68 0.32
CA GLN A 103 -1.90 -6.79 0.71
C GLN A 103 -1.69 -6.41 2.18
N THR A 104 -0.79 -7.13 2.86
CA THR A 104 -0.24 -6.71 4.14
C THR A 104 1.27 -7.03 4.23
N ILE A 105 1.95 -6.43 5.20
CA ILE A 105 3.37 -6.67 5.48
C ILE A 105 3.48 -7.46 6.77
N THR A 106 4.02 -8.67 6.66
CA THR A 106 4.16 -9.60 7.78
C THR A 106 5.63 -9.89 8.09
N LYS A 107 5.85 -10.52 9.23
CA LYS A 107 7.10 -11.19 9.58
C LYS A 107 6.78 -12.60 10.05
N LEU A 108 7.74 -13.50 9.85
CA LEU A 108 7.68 -14.85 10.37
C LEU A 108 8.07 -14.85 11.87
N THR A 109 7.29 -15.52 12.71
CA THR A 109 7.55 -15.63 14.17
C THR A 109 8.48 -16.78 14.53
N GLN A 110 8.38 -17.90 13.81
CA GLN A 110 9.14 -19.12 14.05
C GLN A 110 10.01 -19.50 12.84
N PRO A 111 11.19 -20.11 13.01
CA PRO A 111 11.95 -20.62 11.88
C PRO A 111 11.11 -21.61 11.07
N LEU A 112 11.34 -21.67 9.76
CA LEU A 112 10.74 -22.70 8.91
C LEU A 112 11.28 -24.06 9.31
N ASP A 113 10.37 -24.98 9.61
CA ASP A 113 10.68 -26.37 9.90
C ASP A 113 9.69 -27.27 9.17
N PRO A 114 10.01 -27.74 7.94
CA PRO A 114 9.11 -28.59 7.19
C PRO A 114 9.02 -29.99 7.80
N LYS A 115 7.81 -30.51 7.93
CA LYS A 115 7.58 -31.93 8.21
C LYS A 115 7.68 -32.67 6.87
N ILE A 116 8.68 -33.55 6.75
CA ILE A 116 8.91 -34.33 5.53
C ILE A 116 8.38 -35.74 5.77
N GLU A 117 7.36 -36.13 5.02
CA GLU A 117 6.73 -37.44 5.11
C GLU A 117 6.89 -38.23 3.80
N TRP A 118 6.76 -39.56 3.92
CA TRP A 118 6.73 -40.46 2.77
C TRP A 118 5.27 -40.83 2.47
N PRO A 119 4.78 -40.71 1.22
CA PRO A 119 5.49 -40.33 -0.02
C PRO A 119 5.81 -38.84 -0.09
N LEU A 120 6.98 -38.50 -0.68
CA LEU A 120 7.63 -37.18 -0.85
C LEU A 120 6.72 -35.94 -0.77
N ILE A 121 6.32 -35.59 0.45
CA ILE A 121 5.54 -34.40 0.79
C ILE A 121 6.35 -33.62 1.83
N ALA A 122 6.47 -32.32 1.63
CA ALA A 122 6.99 -31.40 2.65
C ALA A 122 5.90 -30.45 3.10
N ASP A 123 5.38 -30.66 4.30
CA ASP A 123 4.36 -29.84 4.92
C ASP A 123 4.99 -28.69 5.71
N TYR A 124 4.43 -27.50 5.55
CA TYR A 124 4.84 -26.29 6.23
C TYR A 124 3.68 -25.72 7.02
N ASP A 125 3.88 -25.59 8.33
CA ASP A 125 2.97 -24.87 9.22
C ASP A 125 3.69 -23.61 9.71
N ILE A 126 3.28 -22.45 9.19
CA ILE A 126 3.88 -21.17 9.55
C ILE A 126 2.87 -20.20 10.11
N GLU A 127 3.35 -19.33 11.00
CA GLU A 127 2.59 -18.21 11.50
C GLU A 127 3.24 -16.90 11.04
N LEU A 128 2.48 -16.11 10.29
CA LEU A 128 2.87 -14.78 9.86
C LEU A 128 2.17 -13.75 10.75
N VAL A 129 2.94 -12.80 11.27
CA VAL A 129 2.41 -11.71 12.09
C VAL A 129 2.63 -10.38 11.40
N ALA A 130 1.54 -9.66 11.15
CA ALA A 130 1.55 -8.28 10.70
C ALA A 130 1.39 -7.35 11.91
N GLY A 131 2.38 -6.49 12.12
CA GLY A 131 2.33 -5.45 13.16
C GLY A 131 1.28 -4.37 12.86
N ASP A 132 0.97 -4.16 11.57
CA ASP A 132 -0.19 -3.36 11.15
C ASP A 132 -1.38 -4.29 10.91
N PRO A 133 -2.49 -4.13 11.65
CA PRO A 133 -3.68 -4.97 11.49
C PRO A 133 -4.44 -4.72 10.18
N ARG A 134 -4.12 -3.68 9.41
CA ARG A 134 -4.85 -3.29 8.21
C ARG A 134 -4.45 -4.11 6.99
N MET A 135 -5.40 -4.27 6.08
CA MET A 135 -5.15 -4.77 4.72
C MET A 135 -5.33 -3.64 3.73
N TYR A 136 -4.36 -3.50 2.84
CA TYR A 136 -4.37 -2.49 1.80
C TYR A 136 -4.95 -3.08 0.52
N ASP A 137 -5.90 -2.39 -0.09
CA ASP A 137 -6.29 -2.71 -1.46
C ASP A 137 -5.10 -2.42 -2.39
N TYR A 138 -4.72 -3.43 -3.16
CA TYR A 138 -3.64 -3.42 -4.12
C TYR A 138 -4.11 -3.93 -5.48
N THR A 139 -5.42 -3.91 -5.74
CA THR A 139 -6.02 -4.40 -6.99
C THR A 139 -5.43 -3.71 -8.22
N ASP A 140 -5.22 -2.38 -8.15
CA ASP A 140 -4.64 -1.59 -9.24
C ASP A 140 -3.09 -1.57 -9.24
N GLY A 141 -2.45 -2.29 -8.31
CA GLY A 141 -0.99 -2.36 -8.21
C GLY A 141 -0.31 -1.08 -7.73
N ALA A 142 -1.07 -0.07 -7.30
CA ALA A 142 -0.55 1.20 -6.79
C ALA A 142 -1.47 1.79 -5.71
N ALA A 143 -0.93 2.68 -4.89
CA ALA A 143 -1.73 3.48 -3.98
C ALA A 143 -2.64 4.43 -4.77
N GLN A 144 -3.84 4.72 -4.24
CA GLN A 144 -4.74 5.73 -4.78
C GLN A 144 -4.01 7.08 -4.89
N ARG A 145 -4.12 7.71 -6.05
CA ARG A 145 -3.51 9.02 -6.34
C ARG A 145 -4.57 9.94 -6.90
N VAL A 146 -4.58 11.16 -6.39
CA VAL A 146 -5.43 12.24 -6.88
C VAL A 146 -4.54 13.45 -7.13
N THR A 147 -4.63 14.00 -8.33
CA THR A 147 -3.97 15.26 -8.67
C THR A 147 -4.94 16.39 -8.36
N LEU A 148 -4.55 17.27 -7.44
CA LEU A 148 -5.31 18.46 -7.10
C LEU A 148 -4.72 19.66 -7.85
N GLU A 149 -5.53 20.36 -8.62
CA GLU A 149 -5.12 21.59 -9.28
C GLU A 149 -5.29 22.79 -8.36
N ARG A 150 -4.53 23.86 -8.58
CA ARG A 150 -4.78 25.10 -7.85
C ARG A 150 -6.17 25.63 -8.24
N PRO A 151 -7.09 25.90 -7.28
CA PRO A 151 -8.34 26.59 -7.58
C PRO A 151 -8.03 27.91 -8.27
N ARG A 152 -8.69 28.17 -9.40
CA ARG A 152 -8.58 29.45 -10.10
C ARG A 152 -9.84 30.24 -9.81
N ASP A 153 -9.70 31.46 -9.33
CA ASP A 153 -10.85 32.34 -9.23
C ASP A 153 -11.28 32.72 -10.65
N GLY A 154 -12.59 32.63 -10.91
CA GLY A 154 -13.17 33.20 -12.11
C GLY A 154 -13.36 34.70 -11.97
N GLY A 155 -13.70 35.39 -13.05
CA GLY A 155 -14.06 36.80 -12.98
C GLY A 155 -13.90 37.59 -14.26
N LEU A 156 -14.08 38.90 -14.12
CA LEU A 156 -13.92 39.89 -15.18
C LEU A 156 -12.45 40.08 -15.53
N LEU A 157 -12.14 39.95 -16.82
CA LEU A 157 -10.81 40.26 -17.33
C LEU A 157 -10.61 41.77 -17.46
N TRP A 158 -9.43 42.22 -17.05
CA TRP A 158 -8.96 43.58 -17.26
C TRP A 158 -7.88 43.60 -18.33
N SER A 159 -8.06 44.47 -19.32
CA SER A 159 -7.03 44.87 -20.27
C SER A 159 -6.23 46.07 -19.72
N PRO A 160 -5.07 46.40 -20.30
CA PRO A 160 -4.31 47.60 -19.91
C PRO A 160 -5.10 48.92 -19.99
N THR A 161 -6.20 48.93 -20.77
CA THR A 161 -7.04 50.10 -21.01
C THR A 161 -8.38 50.05 -20.27
N GLY A 162 -8.61 49.05 -19.39
CA GLY A 162 -9.84 48.90 -18.62
C GLY A 162 -10.50 47.52 -18.80
N LEU A 163 -11.78 47.41 -18.44
CA LEU A 163 -12.55 46.17 -18.57
C LEU A 163 -12.49 45.61 -19.99
N LEU A 164 -12.23 44.31 -20.13
CA LEU A 164 -12.15 43.64 -21.42
C LEU A 164 -13.56 43.33 -21.92
N TRP A 165 -13.90 43.86 -23.09
CA TRP A 165 -15.17 43.60 -23.77
C TRP A 165 -14.92 42.70 -24.98
N GLU A 166 -15.76 41.68 -25.13
CA GLU A 166 -15.84 40.83 -26.31
C GLU A 166 -17.17 41.08 -27.05
N ARG A 167 -17.36 40.41 -28.19
CA ARG A 167 -18.50 40.63 -29.09
C ARG A 167 -19.87 40.54 -28.40
N ASP A 168 -19.97 39.70 -27.37
CA ASP A 168 -21.22 39.38 -26.69
C ASP A 168 -21.32 40.02 -25.28
N GLY A 169 -20.40 40.93 -24.94
CA GLY A 169 -20.40 41.66 -23.67
C GLY A 169 -19.07 41.63 -22.92
N LEU A 170 -19.12 41.82 -21.60
CA LEU A 170 -17.93 41.75 -20.76
C LEU A 170 -17.31 40.34 -20.81
N HIS A 171 -15.98 40.25 -20.92
CA HIS A 171 -15.28 38.98 -20.96
C HIS A 171 -15.13 38.41 -19.54
N TRP A 172 -15.79 37.28 -19.31
CA TRP A 172 -15.70 36.49 -18.09
C TRP A 172 -14.84 35.25 -18.28
N VAL A 173 -13.92 35.01 -17.36
CA VAL A 173 -13.18 33.75 -17.26
C VAL A 173 -13.84 32.88 -16.20
N ALA A 174 -14.18 31.64 -16.58
CA ALA A 174 -14.66 30.66 -15.63
C ALA A 174 -13.55 30.31 -14.62
N GLY A 175 -13.92 30.21 -13.35
CA GLY A 175 -13.03 29.70 -12.31
C GLY A 175 -12.70 28.22 -12.50
N GLY A 176 -11.69 27.76 -11.78
CA GLY A 176 -11.34 26.35 -11.65
C GLY A 176 -12.29 25.62 -10.70
N GLY A 177 -12.54 24.34 -10.98
CA GLY A 177 -13.40 23.50 -10.16
C GLY A 177 -12.79 23.17 -8.79
N VAL A 178 -13.66 22.70 -7.88
CA VAL A 178 -13.25 22.12 -6.60
C VAL A 178 -12.63 20.75 -6.87
N ASN A 179 -11.42 20.51 -6.37
CA ASN A 179 -10.83 19.19 -6.45
C ASN A 179 -11.40 18.29 -5.36
N HIS A 180 -11.59 17.01 -5.68
CA HIS A 180 -12.06 16.02 -4.72
C HIS A 180 -10.99 14.94 -4.54
N ALA A 181 -10.60 14.68 -3.30
CA ALA A 181 -9.86 13.50 -2.91
C ALA A 181 -10.76 12.66 -2.00
N ILE A 182 -11.09 11.44 -2.44
CA ILE A 182 -11.96 10.52 -1.72
C ILE A 182 -11.09 9.37 -1.20
N ASN A 183 -11.28 8.98 0.04
CA ASN A 183 -10.74 7.73 0.59
C ASN A 183 -11.83 6.67 0.45
N ASP A 184 -11.69 5.80 -0.54
CA ASP A 184 -12.65 4.70 -0.79
C ASP A 184 -12.44 3.50 0.17
N GLY A 185 -11.48 3.62 1.09
CA GLY A 185 -11.23 2.65 2.14
C GLY A 185 -12.17 2.77 3.35
N ASN A 186 -12.11 1.77 4.22
CA ASN A 186 -12.93 1.69 5.43
C ASN A 186 -12.22 2.20 6.70
N THR A 187 -11.06 2.84 6.56
CA THR A 187 -10.26 3.33 7.68
C THR A 187 -9.58 4.65 7.34
N TYR A 188 -9.27 5.42 8.38
CA TYR A 188 -8.51 6.66 8.22
C TYR A 188 -7.08 6.38 7.78
N VAL A 189 -6.64 7.07 6.73
CA VAL A 189 -5.28 7.00 6.20
C VAL A 189 -4.67 8.39 6.18
N TRP A 190 -3.37 8.47 6.45
CA TRP A 190 -2.61 9.70 6.32
C TRP A 190 -2.06 9.81 4.89
N PRO A 191 -2.50 10.80 4.08
CA PRO A 191 -2.06 10.92 2.70
C PRO A 191 -0.63 11.43 2.62
N THR A 192 0.08 11.03 1.56
CA THR A 192 1.34 11.68 1.18
C THR A 192 1.06 12.77 0.16
N ILE A 193 1.27 14.04 0.53
CA ILE A 193 1.06 15.18 -0.35
C ILE A 193 2.36 15.49 -1.08
N THR A 194 2.33 15.45 -2.41
CA THR A 194 3.47 15.86 -3.25
C THR A 194 3.13 17.15 -3.99
N ILE A 195 3.86 18.23 -3.67
CA ILE A 195 3.71 19.53 -4.34
C ILE A 195 4.74 19.61 -5.46
N THR A 196 4.27 19.87 -6.68
CA THR A 196 5.13 19.98 -7.87
C THR A 196 5.01 21.37 -8.50
N GLY A 197 6.02 21.75 -9.29
CA GLY A 197 6.09 23.07 -9.93
C GLY A 197 6.71 24.15 -9.04
N LYS A 198 6.59 25.41 -9.49
CA LYS A 198 7.05 26.58 -8.74
C LYS A 198 5.97 27.00 -7.75
N VAL A 199 6.24 26.87 -6.46
CA VAL A 199 5.30 27.20 -5.40
C VAL A 199 6.04 27.95 -4.29
N THR A 200 5.39 28.95 -3.70
CA THR A 200 5.90 29.72 -2.56
C THR A 200 4.84 29.69 -1.48
N ASN A 201 5.23 29.29 -0.27
CA ASN A 201 4.38 29.22 0.92
C ASN A 201 3.01 28.56 0.66
N PRO A 202 2.97 27.30 0.17
CA PRO A 202 1.70 26.65 -0.13
C PRO A 202 0.87 26.41 1.13
N THR A 203 -0.44 26.60 0.98
CA THR A 203 -1.44 26.16 1.95
C THR A 203 -2.31 25.09 1.33
N VAL A 204 -2.39 23.94 1.99
CA VAL A 204 -3.34 22.87 1.66
C VAL A 204 -4.46 22.91 2.68
N SER A 205 -5.71 23.02 2.24
CA SER A 205 -6.88 23.02 3.12
C SER A 205 -7.80 21.85 2.81
N ASN A 206 -8.33 21.25 3.87
CA ASN A 206 -9.45 20.32 3.77
C ASN A 206 -10.74 21.15 3.92
N GLN A 207 -11.49 21.31 2.85
CA GLN A 207 -12.72 22.12 2.89
C GLN A 207 -13.84 21.47 3.72
N THR A 208 -13.81 20.15 3.90
CA THR A 208 -14.81 19.42 4.69
C THR A 208 -14.56 19.56 6.20
N THR A 209 -13.30 19.49 6.64
CA THR A 209 -12.95 19.60 8.08
C THR A 209 -12.55 21.01 8.50
N GLY A 210 -12.19 21.87 7.55
CA GLY A 210 -11.65 23.21 7.81
C GLY A 210 -10.17 23.22 8.22
N GLU A 211 -9.52 22.06 8.32
CA GLU A 211 -8.11 21.96 8.69
C GLU A 211 -7.20 22.50 7.59
N MET A 212 -6.10 23.13 7.99
CA MET A 212 -5.14 23.75 7.08
C MET A 212 -3.71 23.34 7.42
N LEU A 213 -2.95 23.03 6.38
CA LEU A 213 -1.51 22.81 6.41
C LEU A 213 -0.82 23.92 5.61
N ALA A 214 -0.28 24.91 6.31
CA ALA A 214 0.55 25.96 5.72
C ALA A 214 2.03 25.54 5.80
N LEU A 215 2.71 25.49 4.66
CA LEU A 215 4.10 25.10 4.56
C LEU A 215 4.95 26.32 4.23
N ASN A 216 5.94 26.65 5.07
CA ASN A 216 6.90 27.72 4.79
C ASN A 216 8.04 27.18 3.89
N ILE A 217 7.72 26.84 2.64
CA ILE A 217 8.64 26.30 1.65
C ILE A 217 8.53 27.03 0.32
N SER A 218 9.63 27.06 -0.43
CA SER A 218 9.67 27.54 -1.81
C SER A 218 10.29 26.49 -2.72
N THR A 219 9.57 26.08 -3.76
CA THR A 219 10.05 25.10 -4.74
C THR A 219 10.42 25.80 -6.06
N THR A 220 11.60 25.49 -6.61
CA THR A 220 11.94 25.84 -7.99
C THR A 220 11.62 24.68 -8.91
N PRO A 221 11.15 24.92 -10.16
CA PRO A 221 10.94 23.85 -11.11
C PRO A 221 12.28 23.14 -11.36
N ARG A 222 12.26 21.80 -11.39
CA ARG A 222 13.45 20.98 -11.70
C ARG A 222 13.94 21.36 -13.09
N ARG A 223 14.99 22.19 -13.15
CA ARG A 223 15.64 22.55 -14.41
C ARG A 223 16.34 21.30 -14.92
N LEU A 224 15.77 20.61 -15.91
CA LEU A 224 16.51 19.64 -16.71
C LEU A 224 17.69 20.40 -17.32
N LEU A 225 18.87 20.22 -16.75
CA LEU A 225 20.10 20.69 -17.35
C LEU A 225 20.34 19.84 -18.60
N ALA A 226 19.96 20.37 -19.77
CA ALA A 226 20.50 19.87 -21.02
C ALA A 226 22.04 19.95 -20.96
N PRO A 227 22.78 18.92 -21.41
CA PRO A 227 24.23 18.96 -21.41
C PRO A 227 24.68 20.07 -22.34
N ARG A 228 25.23 21.16 -21.79
CA ARG A 228 25.98 22.12 -22.59
C ARG A 228 27.26 21.43 -23.03
N HIS A 229 27.34 21.06 -24.32
CA HIS A 229 28.61 20.80 -24.99
C HIS A 229 29.54 22.01 -24.74
N ARG A 230 30.48 21.86 -23.80
CA ARG A 230 31.64 22.75 -23.72
C ARG A 230 32.67 22.23 -24.71
N GLY A 231 32.68 22.82 -25.90
CA GLY A 231 33.85 22.78 -26.77
C GLY A 231 34.93 23.67 -26.16
N PHE A 232 35.85 23.06 -25.39
CA PHE A 232 37.12 23.67 -25.02
C PHE A 232 38.07 23.45 -26.19
N CYS A 233 38.33 24.48 -26.98
CA CYS A 233 39.46 24.51 -27.91
C CYS A 233 40.55 25.34 -27.24
N GLN A 234 41.61 24.68 -26.78
CA GLN A 234 42.79 25.32 -26.22
C GLN A 234 43.59 26.00 -27.34
N ARG A 235 43.99 27.26 -27.12
CA ARG A 235 45.15 27.87 -27.76
C ARG A 235 46.26 27.95 -26.70
N GLY A 236 47.47 27.56 -27.08
CA GLY A 236 48.67 27.54 -26.24
C GLY A 236 49.34 26.19 -26.32
#